data_AF-A0A958ABH6-F1
#
_entry.id   AF-A0A958ABH6-F1
#
_cell.length_a   1.000
_cell.length_b   1.000
_cell.length_c   1.000
_cell.angle_alpha   90.00
_cell.angle_beta   90.00
_cell.angle_gamma   90.00
#
_symmetry.space_group_name_H-M   'P 1'
#
loop_
_entity.id
_entity.type
_entity.pdbx_description
1 polymer ?
#
loop_
_entity_poly.entity_id
_entity_poly.type
_entity_poly.pdbx_seq_one_letter_code
_entity_poly.pdbx_strand_id
1 'polypeptide(L)'
;METIKDGGTYRTIITDKDKKQLGKLIEVIGPRVEVEELGRYINLFDEEIWHHIVVQVCVMGSARFMERLEKNDDYKNFKKSVSLKVVTEEKEKAAYLTGIFEAFKATRFRNKAGQRLADILSSERVLYNGKIVLLKGLSHKDDFNAVRNELQKRCPIFKLKSASDFMISVGLSHDIIALDTRVVGVFNRYLNYETDPGKVQGNDKIYYSVETALREFCQEKNVTLALLDRLLFKYGNIDVIDFVLTDPH
;
A
#
# COMPACT_ATOMS: atom_id res chain seq x y z
N MET A 1 6.64 -1.52 21.83
CA MET A 1 7.01 -0.46 20.87
C MET A 1 6.25 0.77 21.30
N GLU A 2 6.86 1.94 21.27
CA GLU A 2 6.25 3.16 21.84
C GLU A 2 6.53 4.38 20.97
N THR A 3 5.54 5.25 20.78
CA THR A 3 5.75 6.58 20.18
C THR A 3 5.64 7.65 21.26
N ILE A 4 6.76 8.31 21.54
CA ILE A 4 6.89 9.38 22.52
C ILE A 4 6.75 10.72 21.81
N LYS A 5 6.01 11.65 22.42
CA LYS A 5 5.94 13.05 21.97
C LYS A 5 6.85 13.89 22.84
N ASP A 6 7.84 14.55 22.25
CA ASP A 6 8.76 15.44 22.94
C ASP A 6 8.92 16.76 22.15
N GLY A 7 8.64 17.89 22.79
CA GLY A 7 8.80 19.21 22.16
C GLY A 7 8.04 19.43 20.84
N GLY A 8 6.96 18.67 20.57
CA GLY A 8 6.22 18.74 19.29
C GLY A 8 6.81 17.89 18.16
N THR A 9 7.87 17.14 18.45
CA THR A 9 8.39 16.03 17.66
C THR A 9 7.83 14.71 18.17
N TYR A 10 7.84 13.69 17.31
CA TYR A 10 7.47 12.33 17.66
C TYR A 10 8.67 11.43 17.41
N ARG A 11 8.94 10.53 18.35
CA ARG A 11 9.99 9.51 18.24
C ARG A 11 9.40 8.16 18.58
N THR A 12 9.65 7.17 17.74
CA THR A 12 9.22 5.80 17.96
C THR A 12 10.41 4.97 18.39
N ILE A 13 10.23 4.19 19.45
CA ILE A 13 11.23 3.28 20.00
C ILE A 13 10.69 1.85 19.85
N ILE A 14 11.48 1.00 19.21
CA ILE A 14 11.23 -0.44 19.15
C ILE A 14 12.10 -1.07 20.25
N THR A 15 11.47 -1.66 21.26
CA THR A 15 12.20 -2.25 22.39
C THR A 15 12.95 -3.51 21.95
N ASP A 16 13.96 -3.95 22.69
CA ASP A 16 14.69 -5.18 22.37
C ASP A 16 13.78 -6.42 22.30
N LYS A 17 12.72 -6.45 23.14
CA LYS A 17 11.69 -7.49 23.08
C LYS A 17 10.97 -7.47 21.73
N ASP A 18 10.53 -6.30 21.28
CA ASP A 18 9.82 -6.15 20.01
C ASP A 18 10.74 -6.42 18.82
N LYS A 19 12.00 -5.98 18.89
CA LYS A 19 13.03 -6.29 17.88
C LYS A 19 13.22 -7.80 17.71
N LYS A 20 13.23 -8.55 18.81
CA LYS A 20 13.30 -10.03 18.77
C LYS A 20 12.06 -10.63 18.10
N GLN A 21 10.86 -10.17 18.45
CA GLN A 21 9.61 -10.65 17.84
C GLN A 21 9.55 -10.36 16.34
N LEU A 22 9.83 -9.12 15.93
CA LEU A 22 9.92 -8.74 14.52
C LEU A 22 10.99 -9.55 13.77
N GLY A 23 12.15 -9.79 14.41
CA GLY A 23 13.21 -10.62 13.86
C GLY A 23 12.75 -12.05 13.59
N LYS A 24 12.06 -12.69 14.56
CA LYS A 24 11.51 -14.05 14.40
C LYS A 24 10.50 -14.10 13.26
N LEU A 25 9.64 -13.09 13.11
CA LEU A 25 8.71 -13.01 11.98
C LEU A 25 9.43 -12.95 10.64
N ILE A 26 10.42 -12.07 10.51
CA ILE A 26 11.20 -11.92 9.27
C ILE A 26 11.91 -13.22 8.92
N GLU A 27 12.55 -13.88 9.89
CA GLU A 27 13.28 -15.13 9.69
C GLU A 27 12.37 -16.26 9.22
N VAL A 28 11.22 -16.44 9.89
CA VAL A 28 10.32 -17.57 9.62
C VAL A 28 9.46 -17.30 8.38
N ILE A 29 8.91 -16.10 8.22
CA ILE A 29 7.90 -15.80 7.19
C ILE A 29 8.51 -15.09 5.98
N GLY A 30 9.55 -14.29 6.17
CA GLY A 30 10.20 -13.49 5.12
C GLY A 30 10.53 -14.28 3.84
N PRO A 31 11.08 -15.50 3.92
CA PRO A 31 11.37 -16.31 2.72
C PRO A 31 10.14 -16.69 1.87
N ARG A 32 8.92 -16.51 2.40
CA ARG A 32 7.63 -16.81 1.72
C ARG A 32 6.92 -15.56 1.21
N VAL A 33 7.55 -14.40 1.35
CA VAL A 33 7.00 -13.11 0.96
C VAL A 33 7.70 -12.65 -0.30
N GLU A 34 6.91 -12.42 -1.34
CA GLU A 34 7.39 -11.82 -2.58
C GLU A 34 7.34 -10.30 -2.45
N VAL A 35 8.43 -9.65 -2.87
CA VAL A 35 8.54 -8.20 -2.97
C VAL A 35 8.96 -7.90 -4.40
N GLU A 36 8.32 -6.90 -4.98
CA GLU A 36 8.61 -6.48 -6.35
C GLU A 36 10.04 -5.99 -6.51
N GLU A 37 10.70 -6.31 -7.62
CA GLU A 37 12.07 -5.85 -7.85
C GLU A 37 12.14 -4.30 -7.94
N LEU A 38 13.16 -3.70 -7.31
CA LEU A 38 13.42 -2.27 -7.48
C LEU A 38 13.66 -1.95 -8.96
N GLY A 39 12.98 -0.92 -9.46
CA GLY A 39 13.05 -0.53 -10.86
C GLY A 39 12.04 -1.23 -11.77
N ARG A 40 11.24 -2.21 -11.28
CA ARG A 40 10.22 -2.91 -12.10
C ARG A 40 9.31 -1.94 -12.84
N TYR A 41 8.94 -0.82 -12.21
CA TYR A 41 8.06 0.19 -12.80
C TYR A 41 8.50 0.74 -14.17
N ILE A 42 9.80 0.66 -14.51
CA ILE A 42 10.33 1.12 -15.79
C ILE A 42 9.76 0.29 -16.96
N ASN A 43 9.46 -0.99 -16.69
CA ASN A 43 8.98 -1.95 -17.68
C ASN A 43 7.46 -2.16 -17.63
N LEU A 44 6.74 -1.48 -16.74
CA LEU A 44 5.29 -1.61 -16.66
C LEU A 44 4.61 -0.89 -17.83
N PHE A 45 3.67 -1.57 -18.47
CA PHE A 45 2.81 -0.94 -19.47
C PHE A 45 1.74 -0.07 -18.80
N ASP A 46 1.19 0.89 -19.56
CA ASP A 46 0.13 1.80 -19.09
C ASP A 46 -1.06 1.05 -18.46
N GLU A 47 -1.45 -0.09 -19.04
CA GLU A 47 -2.53 -0.95 -18.50
C GLU A 47 -2.19 -1.57 -17.14
N GLU A 48 -0.93 -1.92 -16.90
CA GLU A 48 -0.51 -2.45 -15.61
C GLU A 48 -0.54 -1.35 -14.54
N ILE A 49 0.04 -0.18 -14.86
CA ILE A 49 0.03 0.98 -13.95
C ILE A 49 -1.42 1.39 -13.64
N TRP A 50 -2.27 1.46 -14.66
CA TRP A 50 -3.69 1.75 -14.51
C TRP A 50 -4.38 0.73 -13.61
N HIS A 51 -4.13 -0.57 -13.80
CA HIS A 51 -4.71 -1.60 -12.94
C HIS A 51 -4.28 -1.45 -11.48
N HIS A 52 -3.01 -1.12 -11.20
CA HIS A 52 -2.57 -0.79 -9.83
C HIS A 52 -3.37 0.38 -9.25
N ILE A 53 -3.64 1.45 -10.02
CA ILE A 53 -4.46 2.58 -9.59
C ILE A 53 -5.90 2.14 -9.29
N VAL A 54 -6.51 1.31 -10.16
CA VAL A 54 -7.86 0.78 -9.95
C VAL A 54 -7.94 0.00 -8.64
N VAL A 55 -7.00 -0.92 -8.40
CA VAL A 55 -6.94 -1.70 -7.16
C VAL A 55 -6.83 -0.78 -5.94
N GLN A 56 -5.95 0.24 -5.97
CA GLN A 56 -5.80 1.21 -4.88
C GLN A 56 -7.11 1.93 -4.51
N VAL A 57 -7.94 2.25 -5.51
CA VAL A 57 -9.27 2.84 -5.27
C VAL A 57 -10.25 1.80 -4.72
N CYS A 58 -10.24 0.57 -5.23
CA CYS A 58 -11.17 -0.47 -4.80
C CYS A 58 -10.93 -0.94 -3.35
N VAL A 59 -9.67 -0.99 -2.90
CA VAL A 59 -9.32 -1.43 -1.53
C VAL A 59 -9.58 -0.39 -0.45
N MET A 60 -10.09 0.79 -0.81
CA MET A 60 -10.43 1.83 0.15
C MET A 60 -11.42 1.32 1.21
N GLY A 61 -10.97 1.29 2.46
CA GLY A 61 -11.74 0.85 3.62
C GLY A 61 -11.85 -0.66 3.81
N SER A 62 -11.46 -1.50 2.84
CA SER A 62 -11.26 -2.93 3.02
C SER A 62 -10.66 -3.58 1.77
N ALA A 63 -9.50 -4.24 1.89
CA ALA A 63 -8.92 -5.04 0.82
C ALA A 63 -9.65 -6.37 0.57
N ARG A 64 -10.52 -6.82 1.49
CA ARG A 64 -11.21 -8.12 1.40
C ARG A 64 -12.04 -8.31 0.13
N PHE A 65 -12.58 -7.22 -0.43
CA PHE A 65 -13.39 -7.28 -1.65
C PHE A 65 -12.53 -7.63 -2.86
N MET A 66 -11.36 -7.00 -3.00
CA MET A 66 -10.42 -7.30 -4.07
C MET A 66 -9.75 -8.66 -3.86
N GLU A 67 -9.32 -9.00 -2.65
CA GLU A 67 -8.74 -10.32 -2.33
C GLU A 67 -9.68 -11.49 -2.67
N ARG A 68 -10.99 -11.30 -2.49
CA ARG A 68 -12.00 -12.28 -2.88
C ARG A 68 -12.19 -12.32 -4.40
N LEU A 69 -12.22 -11.15 -5.03
CA LEU A 69 -12.40 -11.05 -6.48
C LEU A 69 -11.22 -11.67 -7.23
N GLU A 70 -9.98 -11.45 -6.77
CA GLU A 70 -8.74 -12.00 -7.33
C GLU A 70 -8.69 -13.53 -7.31
N LYS A 71 -9.42 -14.16 -6.40
CA LYS A 71 -9.54 -15.63 -6.28
C LYS A 71 -10.70 -16.20 -7.11
N ASN A 72 -11.49 -15.36 -7.77
CA ASN A 72 -12.62 -15.76 -8.60
C ASN A 72 -12.22 -15.72 -10.08
N ASP A 73 -12.76 -16.63 -10.88
CA ASP A 73 -12.60 -16.69 -12.34
C ASP A 73 -13.07 -15.38 -13.02
N ASP A 74 -14.00 -14.66 -12.38
CA ASP A 74 -14.49 -13.36 -12.83
C ASP A 74 -13.42 -12.25 -12.80
N TYR A 75 -12.28 -12.43 -12.12
CA TYR A 75 -11.24 -11.40 -12.04
C TYR A 75 -10.73 -10.98 -13.43
N LYS A 76 -10.60 -11.95 -14.35
CA LYS A 76 -10.16 -11.66 -15.72
C LYS A 76 -11.17 -10.79 -16.46
N ASN A 77 -12.47 -11.03 -16.26
CA ASN A 77 -13.54 -10.22 -16.83
C ASN A 77 -13.56 -8.82 -16.20
N PHE A 78 -13.40 -8.73 -14.88
CA PHE A 78 -13.24 -7.46 -14.19
C PHE A 78 -12.08 -6.64 -14.76
N LYS A 79 -10.88 -7.21 -14.85
CA LYS A 79 -9.69 -6.53 -15.42
C LYS A 79 -9.94 -6.02 -16.83
N LYS A 80 -10.62 -6.81 -17.66
CA LYS A 80 -11.00 -6.39 -19.02
C LYS A 80 -11.98 -5.21 -19.00
N SER A 81 -13.02 -5.28 -18.18
CA SER A 81 -14.03 -4.22 -18.03
C SER A 81 -13.46 -2.91 -17.50
N VAL A 82 -12.44 -2.97 -16.63
CA VAL A 82 -11.77 -1.77 -16.12
C VAL A 82 -10.52 -1.40 -16.89
N SER A 83 -10.21 -2.03 -18.03
CA SER A 83 -9.00 -1.70 -18.81
C SER A 83 -8.98 -0.23 -19.24
N LEU A 84 -7.78 0.35 -19.31
CA LEU A 84 -7.59 1.76 -19.66
C LEU A 84 -8.22 2.05 -21.03
N LYS A 85 -8.03 1.15 -22.01
CA LYS A 85 -8.65 1.28 -23.32
C LYS A 85 -10.18 1.39 -23.24
N VAL A 86 -10.83 0.45 -22.55
CA VAL A 86 -12.30 0.43 -22.46
C VAL A 86 -12.80 1.68 -21.76
N VAL A 87 -12.25 2.01 -20.59
CA VAL A 87 -12.77 3.10 -19.76
C VAL A 87 -12.51 4.47 -20.41
N THR A 88 -11.43 4.64 -21.16
CA THR A 88 -11.15 5.93 -21.84
C THR A 88 -12.14 6.23 -22.97
N GLU A 89 -12.64 5.20 -23.66
CA GLU A 89 -13.66 5.29 -24.72
C GLU A 89 -15.08 5.58 -24.17
N GLU A 90 -15.33 5.30 -22.88
CA GLU A 90 -16.63 5.53 -22.26
C GLU A 90 -16.95 7.02 -22.09
N LYS A 91 -18.16 7.44 -22.48
CA LYS A 91 -18.63 8.83 -22.31
C LYS A 91 -18.90 9.15 -20.84
N GLU A 92 -19.68 8.29 -20.18
CA GLU A 92 -20.10 8.43 -18.79
C GLU A 92 -19.22 7.59 -17.85
N LYS A 93 -17.92 7.90 -17.81
CA LYS A 93 -16.89 7.09 -17.13
C LYS A 93 -17.24 6.74 -15.68
N ALA A 94 -17.73 7.71 -14.90
CA ALA A 94 -18.06 7.51 -13.49
C ALA A 94 -19.22 6.52 -13.31
N ALA A 95 -20.28 6.65 -14.13
CA ALA A 95 -21.44 5.76 -14.10
C ALA A 95 -21.07 4.35 -14.57
N TYR A 96 -20.31 4.25 -15.66
CA TYR A 96 -19.79 2.99 -16.18
C TYR A 96 -18.99 2.23 -15.11
N LEU A 97 -17.97 2.87 -14.54
CA LEU A 97 -17.11 2.26 -13.51
C LEU A 97 -17.89 1.88 -12.26
N THR A 98 -18.87 2.70 -11.86
CA THR A 98 -19.76 2.38 -10.74
C THR A 98 -20.53 1.08 -11.01
N GLY A 99 -21.11 0.92 -12.20
CA GLY A 99 -21.80 -0.30 -12.62
C GLY A 99 -20.88 -1.52 -12.62
N ILE A 100 -19.63 -1.38 -13.08
CA ILE A 100 -18.63 -2.44 -13.01
C ILE A 100 -18.31 -2.81 -11.54
N PHE A 101 -18.06 -1.83 -10.67
CA PHE A 101 -17.77 -2.12 -9.25
C PHE A 101 -18.95 -2.73 -8.50
N GLU A 102 -20.18 -2.44 -8.93
CA GLU A 102 -21.38 -3.11 -8.45
C GLU A 102 -21.44 -4.56 -8.90
N ALA A 103 -21.34 -4.80 -10.21
CA ALA A 103 -21.45 -6.13 -10.82
C ALA A 103 -20.43 -7.11 -10.24
N PHE A 104 -19.18 -6.68 -10.12
CA PHE A 104 -18.07 -7.52 -9.61
C PHE A 104 -17.91 -7.44 -8.08
N LYS A 105 -18.72 -6.63 -7.39
CA LYS A 105 -18.61 -6.39 -5.93
C LYS A 105 -17.18 -6.04 -5.49
N ALA A 106 -16.46 -5.25 -6.32
CA ALA A 106 -15.04 -4.94 -6.15
C ALA A 106 -14.76 -4.02 -4.95
N THR A 107 -15.76 -3.23 -4.52
CA THR A 107 -15.66 -2.36 -3.34
C THR A 107 -17.03 -2.10 -2.71
N ARG A 108 -17.04 -1.72 -1.43
CA ARG A 108 -18.26 -1.23 -0.75
C ARG A 108 -18.61 0.22 -1.10
N PHE A 109 -17.66 0.98 -1.67
CA PHE A 109 -17.83 2.41 -1.98
C PHE A 109 -17.93 2.66 -3.49
N ARG A 110 -18.81 1.94 -4.18
CA ARG A 110 -18.89 1.86 -5.66
C ARG A 110 -18.95 3.24 -6.32
N ASN A 111 -19.92 4.07 -5.95
CA ASN A 111 -20.12 5.41 -6.54
C ASN A 111 -18.89 6.30 -6.33
N LYS A 112 -18.32 6.28 -5.11
CA LYS A 112 -17.14 7.08 -4.77
C LYS A 112 -15.89 6.60 -5.50
N ALA A 113 -15.76 5.29 -5.70
CA ALA A 113 -14.66 4.69 -6.45
C ALA A 113 -14.76 5.02 -7.95
N GLY A 114 -15.96 4.88 -8.53
CA GLY A 114 -16.22 5.24 -9.93
C GLY A 114 -15.91 6.70 -10.22
N GLN A 115 -16.39 7.61 -9.36
CA GLN A 115 -16.08 9.04 -9.48
C GLN A 115 -14.58 9.31 -9.38
N ARG A 116 -13.90 8.75 -8.38
CA ARG A 116 -12.44 8.96 -8.20
C ARG A 116 -11.62 8.54 -9.40
N LEU A 117 -11.94 7.41 -10.02
CA LEU A 117 -11.21 6.94 -11.19
C LEU A 117 -11.52 7.80 -12.43
N ALA A 118 -12.76 8.28 -12.58
CA ALA A 118 -13.10 9.25 -13.61
C ALA A 118 -12.34 10.58 -13.43
N ASP A 119 -12.19 11.06 -12.19
CA ASP A 119 -11.40 12.25 -11.88
C ASP A 119 -9.91 12.04 -12.20
N ILE A 120 -9.38 10.84 -11.91
CA ILE A 120 -7.99 10.47 -12.23
C ILE A 120 -7.76 10.46 -13.74
N LEU A 121 -8.67 9.87 -14.51
CA LEU A 121 -8.58 9.84 -15.98
C LEU A 121 -8.68 11.24 -16.61
N SER A 122 -9.26 12.20 -15.89
CA SER A 122 -9.35 13.60 -16.32
C SER A 122 -8.12 14.43 -15.93
N SER A 123 -7.17 13.86 -15.18
CA SER A 123 -5.96 14.54 -14.74
C SER A 123 -4.82 14.34 -15.74
N GLU A 124 -4.35 15.43 -16.37
CA GLU A 124 -3.18 15.41 -17.27
C GLU A 124 -1.88 14.98 -16.57
N ARG A 125 -1.84 15.03 -15.24
CA ARG A 125 -0.70 14.55 -14.45
C ARG A 125 -0.67 13.03 -14.31
N VAL A 126 -1.78 12.36 -14.63
CA VAL A 126 -1.90 10.90 -14.61
C VAL A 126 -2.02 10.35 -16.03
N LEU A 127 -2.89 10.93 -16.86
CA LEU A 127 -3.16 10.51 -18.23
C LEU A 127 -2.94 11.69 -19.19
N TYR A 128 -2.00 11.58 -20.12
CA TYR A 128 -1.73 12.60 -21.12
C TYR A 128 -1.65 11.97 -22.51
N ASN A 129 -2.43 12.48 -23.47
CA ASN A 129 -2.53 11.93 -24.83
C ASN A 129 -2.78 10.42 -24.86
N GLY A 130 -3.66 9.93 -23.97
CA GLY A 130 -4.02 8.52 -23.87
C GLY A 130 -2.96 7.62 -23.23
N LYS A 131 -1.87 8.18 -22.68
CA LYS A 131 -0.80 7.43 -22.00
C LYS A 131 -0.69 7.76 -20.53
N ILE A 132 -0.34 6.77 -19.72
CA ILE A 132 -0.12 7.00 -18.29
C ILE A 132 1.23 7.69 -18.09
N VAL A 133 1.20 8.91 -17.56
CA VAL A 133 2.38 9.74 -17.28
C VAL A 133 2.68 9.90 -15.79
N LEU A 134 1.90 9.24 -14.92
CA LEU A 134 2.03 9.30 -13.47
C LEU A 134 3.47 9.07 -12.98
N LEU A 135 4.17 8.09 -13.56
CA LEU A 135 5.52 7.70 -13.16
C LEU A 135 6.64 8.41 -13.93
N LYS A 136 6.30 9.28 -14.89
CA LYS A 136 7.27 9.91 -15.78
C LYS A 136 8.28 10.76 -14.99
N GLY A 137 9.57 10.47 -15.17
CA GLY A 137 10.65 11.20 -14.51
C GLY A 137 10.82 10.89 -13.01
N LEU A 138 10.16 9.85 -12.48
CA LEU A 138 10.43 9.35 -11.13
C LEU A 138 11.51 8.26 -11.19
N SER A 139 12.42 8.27 -10.20
CA SER A 139 13.46 7.26 -10.06
C SER A 139 13.35 6.52 -8.72
N HIS A 140 13.55 5.19 -8.74
CA HIS A 140 13.78 4.42 -7.50
C HIS A 140 15.12 4.73 -6.83
N LYS A 141 15.97 5.53 -7.48
CA LYS A 141 17.25 6.02 -6.93
C LYS A 141 17.13 7.39 -6.27
N ASP A 142 16.00 8.07 -6.45
CA ASP A 142 15.75 9.36 -5.81
C ASP A 142 15.35 9.17 -4.34
N ASP A 143 15.37 10.25 -3.57
CA ASP A 143 14.84 10.25 -2.21
C ASP A 143 13.37 9.80 -2.20
N PHE A 144 13.06 8.74 -1.45
CA PHE A 144 11.73 8.13 -1.44
C PHE A 144 10.65 9.11 -0.94
N ASN A 145 10.98 10.08 -0.08
CA ASN A 145 10.01 11.09 0.35
C ASN A 145 9.69 12.07 -0.79
N ALA A 146 10.70 12.50 -1.55
CA ALA A 146 10.51 13.32 -2.74
C ALA A 146 9.63 12.61 -3.78
N VAL A 147 9.90 11.32 -4.06
CA VAL A 147 9.09 10.51 -4.98
C VAL A 147 7.65 10.37 -4.46
N ARG A 148 7.49 10.04 -3.17
CA ARG A 148 6.17 9.91 -2.53
C ARG A 148 5.37 11.21 -2.60
N ASN A 149 6.00 12.34 -2.31
CA ASN A 149 5.37 13.66 -2.37
C ASN A 149 4.96 14.01 -3.80
N GLU A 150 5.78 13.69 -4.79
CA GLU A 150 5.48 13.94 -6.19
C GLU A 150 4.29 13.09 -6.67
N LEU A 151 4.22 11.82 -6.27
CA LEU A 151 3.05 10.96 -6.54
C LEU A 151 1.76 11.54 -5.95
N GLN A 152 1.79 12.03 -4.72
CA GLN A 152 0.63 12.66 -4.08
C GLN A 152 0.18 13.94 -4.80
N LYS A 153 1.13 14.74 -5.33
CA LYS A 153 0.83 15.94 -6.12
C LYS A 153 0.23 15.61 -7.49
N ARG A 154 0.63 14.50 -8.10
CA ARG A 154 0.13 14.05 -9.41
C ARG A 154 -1.22 13.36 -9.32
N CYS A 155 -1.43 12.57 -8.28
CA CYS A 155 -2.64 11.77 -8.09
C CYS A 155 -3.20 11.98 -6.66
N PRO A 156 -4.15 12.91 -6.47
CA PRO A 156 -4.62 13.32 -5.13
C PRO A 156 -5.29 12.23 -4.29
N ILE A 157 -5.66 11.09 -4.89
CA ILE A 157 -6.14 9.91 -4.17
C ILE A 157 -5.04 9.23 -3.35
N PHE A 158 -3.78 9.43 -3.73
CA PHE A 158 -2.65 8.98 -2.95
C PHE A 158 -2.49 9.91 -1.76
N LYS A 159 -2.68 9.32 -0.58
CA LYS A 159 -2.26 9.87 0.70
C LYS A 159 -1.01 9.11 1.13
N LEU A 160 -0.40 9.53 2.24
CA LEU A 160 0.86 8.95 2.71
C LEU A 160 0.90 7.42 2.65
N LYS A 161 -0.12 6.77 3.21
CA LYS A 161 -0.28 5.31 3.18
C LYS A 161 -0.43 4.71 1.78
N SER A 162 -1.36 5.19 0.97
CA SER A 162 -1.62 4.61 -0.35
C SER A 162 -0.52 4.93 -1.37
N ALA A 163 0.17 6.07 -1.20
CA ALA A 163 1.38 6.37 -1.95
C ALA A 163 2.49 5.36 -1.63
N SER A 164 2.71 5.06 -0.34
CA SER A 164 3.70 4.05 0.06
C SER A 164 3.37 2.67 -0.50
N ASP A 165 2.12 2.21 -0.35
CA ASP A 165 1.70 0.91 -0.86
C ASP A 165 1.85 0.81 -2.38
N PHE A 166 1.45 1.87 -3.10
CA PHE A 166 1.63 1.95 -4.55
C PHE A 166 3.10 1.87 -4.95
N MET A 167 3.97 2.67 -4.31
CA MET A 167 5.42 2.66 -4.56
C MET A 167 6.05 1.29 -4.32
N ILE A 168 5.66 0.57 -3.26
CA ILE A 168 6.10 -0.80 -3.01
C ILE A 168 5.57 -1.72 -4.13
N SER A 169 4.29 -1.61 -4.49
CA SER A 169 3.62 -2.51 -5.45
C SER A 169 4.14 -2.41 -6.89
N VAL A 170 4.81 -1.31 -7.24
CA VAL A 170 5.39 -1.13 -8.59
C VAL A 170 6.93 -1.21 -8.58
N GLY A 171 7.56 -1.42 -7.42
CA GLY A 171 9.02 -1.46 -7.30
C GLY A 171 9.69 -0.07 -7.39
N LEU A 172 9.01 1.00 -6.98
CA LEU A 172 9.59 2.35 -6.88
C LEU A 172 10.42 2.56 -5.61
N SER A 173 10.10 1.89 -4.51
CA SER A 173 10.88 2.00 -3.27
C SER A 173 10.69 0.79 -2.38
N HIS A 174 11.78 0.41 -1.71
CA HIS A 174 11.85 -0.65 -0.71
C HIS A 174 12.06 -0.11 0.71
N ASP A 175 12.25 1.20 0.86
CA ASP A 175 12.63 1.89 2.10
C ASP A 175 11.44 2.58 2.79
N ILE A 176 10.23 2.15 2.45
CA ILE A 176 8.97 2.70 2.96
C ILE A 176 8.02 1.56 3.35
N ILE A 177 7.02 1.88 4.15
CA ILE A 177 5.96 0.96 4.60
C ILE A 177 4.60 1.61 4.40
N ALA A 178 3.57 0.83 4.15
CA ALA A 178 2.19 1.29 4.16
C ALA A 178 1.54 0.95 5.51
N LEU A 179 1.58 1.89 6.47
CA LEU A 179 0.98 1.71 7.81
C LEU A 179 -0.56 1.67 7.76
N ASP A 180 -1.11 0.58 7.28
CA ASP A 180 -2.55 0.33 7.25
C ASP A 180 -3.08 -0.21 8.58
N THR A 181 -4.40 -0.35 8.67
CA THR A 181 -5.05 -0.77 9.92
C THR A 181 -4.64 -2.20 10.31
N ARG A 182 -4.31 -3.06 9.35
CA ARG A 182 -3.85 -4.43 9.62
C ARG A 182 -2.42 -4.40 10.15
N VAL A 183 -1.52 -3.68 9.48
CA VAL A 183 -0.12 -3.53 9.88
C VAL A 183 -0.01 -2.93 11.29
N VAL A 184 -0.71 -1.82 11.55
CA VAL A 184 -0.75 -1.23 12.90
C VAL A 184 -1.43 -2.18 13.90
N GLY A 185 -2.47 -2.91 13.48
CA GLY A 185 -3.11 -3.92 14.31
C GLY A 185 -2.16 -5.03 14.79
N VAL A 186 -1.20 -5.44 13.96
CA VAL A 186 -0.14 -6.38 14.37
C VAL A 186 0.75 -5.75 15.44
N PHE A 187 1.15 -4.49 15.29
CA PHE A 187 1.96 -3.81 16.31
C PHE A 187 1.21 -3.70 17.64
N ASN A 188 -0.08 -3.36 17.60
CA ASN A 188 -0.90 -3.24 18.81
C ASN A 188 -1.05 -4.58 19.52
N ARG A 189 -1.26 -5.67 18.76
CA ARG A 189 -1.50 -6.99 19.33
C ARG A 189 -0.24 -7.65 19.87
N TYR A 190 0.89 -7.53 19.16
CA TYR A 190 2.09 -8.33 19.46
C TYR A 190 3.25 -7.55 20.04
N LEU A 191 3.32 -6.24 19.76
CA LEU A 191 4.43 -5.38 20.14
C LEU A 191 4.01 -4.33 21.18
N ASN A 192 2.83 -4.49 21.80
CA ASN A 192 2.26 -3.56 22.78
C ASN A 192 2.25 -2.10 22.30
N TYR A 193 2.04 -1.87 21.00
CA TYR A 193 1.97 -0.52 20.46
C TYR A 193 0.58 0.07 20.74
N GLU A 194 0.43 0.86 21.81
CA GLU A 194 -0.88 1.37 22.24
C GLU A 194 -1.34 2.61 21.45
N THR A 195 -1.16 2.61 20.13
CA THR A 195 -1.59 3.72 19.26
C THR A 195 -2.69 3.30 18.30
N ASP A 196 -3.77 4.07 18.26
CA ASP A 196 -4.87 3.85 17.31
C ASP A 196 -4.39 3.96 15.85
N PRO A 197 -4.77 3.02 14.96
CA PRO A 197 -4.39 3.08 13.55
C PRO A 197 -4.82 4.37 12.83
N GLY A 198 -5.99 4.92 13.16
CA GLY A 198 -6.47 6.19 12.62
C GLY A 198 -5.58 7.36 13.04
N LYS A 199 -5.05 7.34 14.26
CA LYS A 199 -4.07 8.33 14.75
C LYS A 199 -2.73 8.24 14.01
N VAL A 200 -2.23 7.04 13.73
CA VAL A 200 -1.01 6.85 12.91
C VAL A 200 -1.24 7.35 11.48
N GLN A 201 -2.36 6.98 10.88
CA GLN A 201 -2.66 7.32 9.47
C GLN A 201 -3.05 8.79 9.27
N GLY A 202 -3.61 9.44 10.31
CA GLY A 202 -4.06 10.83 10.27
C GLY A 202 -3.03 11.85 10.74
N ASN A 203 -1.84 11.41 11.20
CA ASN A 203 -0.79 12.29 11.67
C ASN A 203 0.56 11.92 11.06
N ASP A 204 0.97 12.70 10.05
CA ASP A 204 2.21 12.50 9.31
C ASP A 204 3.44 12.39 10.23
N LYS A 205 3.51 13.17 11.31
CA LYS A 205 4.66 13.10 12.23
C LYS A 205 4.74 11.75 12.95
N ILE A 206 3.60 11.20 13.37
CA ILE A 206 3.54 9.86 13.98
C ILE A 206 3.88 8.80 12.93
N TYR A 207 3.32 8.93 11.72
CA TYR A 207 3.59 8.03 10.61
C TYR A 207 5.09 7.95 10.30
N TYR A 208 5.74 9.10 10.07
CA TYR A 208 7.18 9.17 9.78
C TYR A 208 8.03 8.65 10.93
N SER A 209 7.63 8.93 12.18
CA SER A 209 8.29 8.42 13.37
C SER A 209 8.29 6.88 13.40
N VAL A 210 7.14 6.26 13.14
CA VAL A 210 7.01 4.79 13.09
C VAL A 210 7.77 4.20 11.91
N GLU A 211 7.60 4.77 10.72
CA GLU A 211 8.30 4.33 9.50
C GLU A 211 9.83 4.40 9.68
N THR A 212 10.34 5.46 10.31
CA THR A 212 11.78 5.63 10.55
C THR A 212 12.33 4.57 11.50
N ALA A 213 11.67 4.33 12.64
CA ALA A 213 12.11 3.32 13.58
C ALA A 213 12.10 1.90 12.97
N LEU A 214 11.07 1.58 12.16
CA LEU A 214 11.00 0.31 11.45
C LEU A 214 12.06 0.18 10.36
N ARG A 215 12.37 1.27 9.65
CA ARG A 215 13.45 1.32 8.65
C ARG A 215 14.81 1.03 9.28
N GLU A 216 15.13 1.71 10.39
CA GLU A 216 16.38 1.50 11.13
C GLU A 216 16.50 0.03 11.58
N PHE A 217 15.42 -0.54 12.13
CA PHE A 217 15.39 -1.96 12.49
C PHE A 217 15.59 -2.89 11.29
N CYS A 218 14.98 -2.62 10.14
CA CYS A 218 15.14 -3.45 8.94
C CYS A 218 16.59 -3.38 8.41
N GLN A 219 17.21 -2.21 8.46
CA GLN A 219 18.63 -2.02 8.13
C GLN A 219 19.54 -2.83 9.06
N GLU A 220 19.29 -2.82 10.38
CA GLU A 220 20.01 -3.67 11.34
C GLU A 220 19.89 -5.17 11.02
N LYS A 221 18.77 -5.59 10.41
CA LYS A 221 18.49 -6.97 10.01
C LYS A 221 18.87 -7.31 8.57
N ASN A 222 19.44 -6.37 7.83
CA ASN A 222 19.77 -6.51 6.40
C ASN A 222 18.58 -7.00 5.56
N VAL A 223 17.39 -6.44 5.82
CA VAL A 223 16.18 -6.67 5.03
C VAL A 223 15.55 -5.34 4.63
N THR A 224 14.67 -5.36 3.62
CA THR A 224 13.97 -4.16 3.17
C THR A 224 12.73 -3.89 4.02
N LEU A 225 12.36 -2.61 4.14
CA LEU A 225 11.13 -2.23 4.83
C LEU A 225 9.89 -2.69 4.06
N ALA A 226 9.98 -2.76 2.72
CA ALA A 226 8.94 -3.36 1.87
C ALA A 226 8.71 -4.86 2.15
N LEU A 227 9.75 -5.63 2.47
CA LEU A 227 9.58 -7.03 2.89
C LEU A 227 8.73 -7.12 4.17
N LEU A 228 9.07 -6.29 5.17
CA LEU A 228 8.32 -6.23 6.41
C LEU A 228 6.86 -5.80 6.17
N ASP A 229 6.62 -4.79 5.31
CA ASP A 229 5.27 -4.38 4.90
C ASP A 229 4.46 -5.56 4.37
N ARG A 230 4.98 -6.24 3.33
CA ARG A 230 4.27 -7.33 2.66
C ARG A 230 4.03 -8.51 3.58
N LEU A 231 4.99 -8.82 4.46
CA LEU A 231 4.84 -9.83 5.50
C LEU A 231 3.68 -9.49 6.44
N LEU A 232 3.71 -8.31 7.05
CA LEU A 232 2.72 -7.90 8.04
C LEU A 232 1.33 -7.77 7.42
N PHE A 233 1.23 -7.25 6.20
CA PHE A 233 -0.05 -7.12 5.51
C PHE A 233 -0.66 -8.46 5.13
N LYS A 234 0.15 -9.39 4.58
CA LYS A 234 -0.31 -10.71 4.11
C LYS A 234 -0.69 -11.65 5.25
N TYR A 235 0.09 -11.64 6.34
CA TYR A 235 -0.06 -12.59 7.45
C TYR A 235 -0.68 -11.98 8.72
N GLY A 236 -0.89 -10.67 8.77
CA GLY A 236 -1.38 -9.96 9.97
C GLY A 236 -2.77 -10.34 10.48
N ASN A 237 -3.58 -11.02 9.68
CA ASN A 237 -4.91 -11.50 10.05
C ASN A 237 -4.99 -13.03 10.18
N ILE A 238 -3.88 -13.75 10.08
CA ILE A 238 -3.85 -15.21 10.09
C ILE A 238 -3.18 -15.65 11.39
N ASP A 239 -3.62 -16.79 11.94
CA ASP A 239 -3.01 -17.49 13.08
C ASP A 239 -1.51 -17.79 12.91
N VAL A 240 -0.92 -17.54 11.73
CA VAL A 240 0.51 -17.71 11.47
C VAL A 240 1.36 -16.77 12.32
N ILE A 241 0.98 -15.50 12.49
CA ILE A 241 1.74 -14.59 13.37
C ILE A 241 1.58 -15.00 14.83
N ASP A 242 0.36 -15.36 15.24
CA ASP A 242 0.11 -15.92 16.57
C ASP A 242 0.99 -17.14 16.80
N PHE A 243 0.98 -18.11 15.88
CA PHE A 243 1.79 -19.32 15.94
C PHE A 243 3.28 -18.97 16.09
N VAL A 244 3.85 -18.15 15.19
CA VAL A 244 5.29 -17.83 15.23
C VAL A 244 5.70 -17.11 16.52
N LEU A 245 4.86 -16.22 17.05
CA LEU A 245 5.20 -15.39 18.21
C LEU A 245 4.84 -16.01 19.57
N THR A 246 3.95 -16.99 19.59
CA THR A 246 3.55 -17.71 20.81
C THR A 246 4.16 -19.10 20.93
N ASP A 247 4.69 -19.65 19.83
CA ASP A 247 5.39 -20.93 19.84
C ASP A 247 6.74 -20.79 20.60
N PRO A 248 6.94 -21.53 21.70
CA PRO A 248 8.15 -21.48 22.53
C PRO A 248 9.39 -22.13 21.88
N HIS A 249 9.27 -22.68 20.67
CA HIS A 249 10.39 -23.24 19.92
C HIS A 249 11.28 -22.17 19.27
#